data_AF-A0A7S3U0V2-F1
#
_entry.id   AF-A0A7S3U0V2-F1
#
_cell.length_a   1.000
_cell.length_b   1.000
_cell.length_c   1.000
_cell.angle_alpha   90.00
_cell.angle_beta   90.00
_cell.angle_gamma   90.00
#
_symmetry.space_group_name_H-M   'P 1'
#
loop_
_entity.id
_entity.type
_entity.pdbx_description
1 polymer ?
#
loop_
_entity_poly.entity_id
_entity_poly.type
_entity_poly.pdbx_seq_one_letter_code
_entity_poly.pdbx_strand_id
1 'polypeptide(L)'
;GAPSRVELRVRLLQLAAEQLAQERGFLSGHLARPETLRLSSVVVRIAEIIGARKVLLGRAKGRSSGLIVGADNGLLPLLRLLDSSPLDYEDLAILEASEEQALSARKIEAPAVAEWWYHLTKVVDKLHQHIMISMVEAFNATGESRAGGAIDTIEARGLT
;
A
#
# COMPACT_ATOMS: atom_id res chain seq x y z
N GLY A 1 -24.17 -8.98 4.41
CA GLY A 1 -24.34 -7.53 4.28
C GLY A 1 -23.17 -6.96 3.50
N ALA A 2 -23.34 -5.80 2.85
CA ALA A 2 -22.22 -5.08 2.24
C ALA A 2 -21.24 -4.61 3.32
N PRO A 3 -19.92 -4.60 3.06
CA PRO A 3 -18.92 -4.16 4.03
C PRO A 3 -19.06 -2.65 4.32
N SER A 4 -18.77 -2.24 5.55
CA SER A 4 -18.72 -0.82 5.92
C SER A 4 -17.54 -0.12 5.24
N ARG A 5 -17.58 1.22 5.18
CA ARG A 5 -16.47 2.03 4.63
C ARG A 5 -15.15 1.75 5.37
N VAL A 6 -15.22 1.58 6.68
CA VAL A 6 -14.05 1.30 7.52
C VAL A 6 -13.51 -0.11 7.25
N GLU A 7 -14.38 -1.11 7.09
CA GLU A 7 -13.98 -2.47 6.71
C GLU A 7 -13.33 -2.51 5.33
N LEU A 8 -13.89 -1.78 4.35
CA LEU A 8 -13.29 -1.66 3.01
C LEU A 8 -11.91 -1.02 3.06
N ARG A 9 -11.75 0.05 3.85
CA ARG A 9 -10.45 0.72 4.06
C ARG A 9 -9.41 -0.25 4.63
N VAL A 10 -9.75 -0.98 5.71
CA VAL A 10 -8.83 -1.96 6.33
C VAL A 10 -8.45 -3.06 5.34
N ARG A 11 -9.41 -3.62 4.60
CA ARG A 11 -9.15 -4.66 3.59
C ARG A 11 -8.23 -4.18 2.47
N LEU A 12 -8.43 -2.97 1.96
CA LEU A 12 -7.55 -2.43 0.92
C LEU A 12 -6.14 -2.11 1.45
N LEU A 13 -6.02 -1.64 2.69
CA LEU A 13 -4.71 -1.46 3.31
C LEU A 13 -3.97 -2.79 3.48
N GLN A 14 -4.69 -3.86 3.88
CA GLN A 14 -4.13 -5.21 3.96
C GLN A 14 -3.66 -5.72 2.58
N LEU A 15 -4.45 -5.52 1.53
CA LEU A 15 -4.07 -5.88 0.16
C LEU A 15 -2.84 -5.08 -0.31
N ALA A 16 -2.75 -3.79 0.03
CA ALA A 16 -1.57 -3.00 -0.29
C ALA A 16 -0.31 -3.49 0.46
N ALA A 17 -0.45 -3.92 1.72
CA ALA A 17 0.65 -4.51 2.48
C ALA A 17 1.09 -5.87 1.91
N GLU A 18 0.15 -6.71 1.53
CA GLU A 18 0.43 -7.98 0.84
C GLU A 18 1.17 -7.75 -0.48
N GLN A 19 0.74 -6.77 -1.28
CA GLN A 19 1.41 -6.43 -2.53
C GLN A 19 2.86 -5.99 -2.32
N LEU A 20 3.11 -5.12 -1.34
CA LEU A 20 4.48 -4.69 -1.01
C LEU A 20 5.32 -5.86 -0.46
N ALA A 21 4.73 -6.75 0.34
CA ALA A 21 5.40 -7.95 0.83
C ALA A 21 5.78 -8.91 -0.31
N GLN A 22 4.90 -9.04 -1.31
CA GLN A 22 5.17 -9.82 -2.52
C GLN A 22 6.36 -9.24 -3.31
N GLU A 23 6.38 -7.92 -3.51
CA GLU A 23 7.51 -7.25 -4.17
C GLU A 23 8.82 -7.46 -3.41
N ARG A 24 8.77 -7.38 -2.07
CA ARG A 24 9.95 -7.57 -1.22
C ARG A 24 10.45 -9.00 -1.29
N GLY A 25 9.53 -9.97 -1.19
CA GLY A 25 9.85 -11.39 -1.30
C GLY A 25 10.44 -11.74 -2.67
N PHE A 26 9.91 -11.14 -3.73
CA PHE A 26 10.46 -11.28 -5.07
C PHE A 26 11.91 -10.77 -5.14
N LEU A 27 12.15 -9.53 -4.69
CA LEU A 27 13.50 -8.94 -4.68
C LEU A 27 14.49 -9.71 -3.81
N SER A 28 14.05 -10.26 -2.67
CA SER A 28 14.90 -11.08 -1.80
C SER A 28 15.56 -12.24 -2.55
N GLY A 29 14.86 -12.86 -3.52
CA GLY A 29 15.42 -13.94 -4.35
C GLY A 29 16.55 -13.48 -5.28
N HIS A 30 16.70 -12.18 -5.50
CA HIS A 30 17.66 -11.59 -6.41
C HIS A 30 18.82 -10.86 -5.70
N LEU A 31 18.77 -10.69 -4.37
CA LEU A 31 19.82 -9.99 -3.61
C LEU A 31 21.22 -10.62 -3.77
N ALA A 32 21.29 -11.95 -3.75
CA ALA A 32 22.56 -12.67 -3.91
C ALA A 32 23.04 -12.73 -5.37
N ARG A 33 22.12 -12.57 -6.33
CA ARG A 33 22.38 -12.67 -7.77
C ARG A 33 21.62 -11.61 -8.57
N PRO A 34 21.99 -10.31 -8.43
CA PRO A 34 21.25 -9.20 -9.00
C PRO A 34 21.10 -9.27 -10.52
N GLU A 35 22.05 -9.89 -11.21
CA GLU A 35 22.05 -10.06 -12.66
C GLU A 35 20.82 -10.83 -13.18
N THR A 36 20.20 -11.65 -12.32
CA THR A 36 18.99 -12.41 -12.66
C THR A 36 17.75 -11.53 -12.86
N LEU A 37 17.75 -10.28 -12.38
CA LEU A 37 16.70 -9.29 -12.67
C LEU A 37 16.63 -8.92 -14.16
N ARG A 38 17.65 -9.24 -14.96
CA ARG A 38 17.65 -9.00 -16.41
C ARG A 38 17.00 -10.12 -17.22
N LEU A 39 16.71 -11.27 -16.60
CA LEU A 39 16.03 -12.36 -17.29
C LEU A 39 14.65 -11.87 -17.73
N SER A 40 14.29 -12.10 -18.99
CA SER A 40 13.05 -11.56 -19.57
C SER A 40 11.80 -11.92 -18.76
N SER A 41 11.71 -13.15 -18.28
CA SER A 41 10.63 -13.61 -17.39
C SER A 41 10.58 -12.85 -16.07
N VAL A 42 11.74 -12.51 -15.51
CA VAL A 42 11.88 -11.75 -14.26
C VAL A 42 11.49 -10.29 -14.48
N VAL A 43 11.92 -9.68 -15.59
CA VAL A 43 11.58 -8.30 -15.98
C VAL A 43 10.07 -8.13 -16.14
N VAL A 44 9.41 -9.05 -16.85
CA VAL A 44 7.94 -9.00 -17.01
C VAL A 44 7.27 -9.11 -15.64
N ARG A 45 7.71 -10.08 -14.83
CA ARG A 45 7.09 -10.32 -13.52
C ARG A 45 7.27 -9.14 -12.56
N ILE A 46 8.43 -8.52 -12.51
CA ILE A 46 8.66 -7.37 -11.64
C ILE A 46 7.89 -6.14 -12.13
N ALA A 47 7.72 -5.97 -13.45
CA ALA A 47 6.88 -4.90 -13.99
C ALA A 47 5.40 -5.06 -13.60
N GLU A 48 4.86 -6.28 -13.59
CA GLU A 48 3.50 -6.56 -13.09
C GLU A 48 3.36 -6.20 -11.61
N ILE A 49 4.34 -6.59 -10.79
CA ILE A 49 4.36 -6.34 -9.34
C ILE A 49 4.42 -4.83 -9.06
N ILE A 50 5.33 -4.11 -9.70
CA ILE A 50 5.45 -2.64 -9.57
C ILE A 50 4.18 -1.96 -10.08
N GLY A 51 3.62 -2.44 -11.20
CA GLY A 51 2.38 -1.90 -11.76
C GLY A 51 1.21 -2.02 -10.79
N ALA A 52 1.03 -3.19 -10.18
CA ALA A 52 0.00 -3.42 -9.16
C ALA A 52 0.22 -2.53 -7.92
N ARG A 53 1.46 -2.37 -7.45
CA ARG A 53 1.81 -1.44 -6.36
C ARG A 53 1.37 -0.02 -6.70
N LYS A 54 1.69 0.47 -7.90
CA LYS A 54 1.34 1.83 -8.35
C LYS A 54 -0.15 2.05 -8.49
N VAL A 55 -0.92 1.02 -8.88
CA VAL A 55 -2.39 1.10 -8.88
C VAL A 55 -2.95 1.21 -7.46
N LEU A 56 -2.44 0.43 -6.52
CA LEU A 56 -2.94 0.40 -5.14
C LEU A 56 -2.55 1.64 -4.34
N LEU A 57 -1.27 2.02 -4.40
CA LEU A 57 -0.65 3.01 -3.50
C LEU A 57 -0.37 4.37 -4.15
N GLY A 58 -0.46 4.42 -5.48
CA GLY A 58 -0.16 5.61 -6.25
C GLY A 58 1.30 5.68 -6.72
N ARG A 59 1.68 6.84 -7.25
CA ARG A 59 3.03 7.13 -7.74
C ARG A 59 3.55 8.45 -7.22
N ALA A 60 4.85 8.68 -7.36
CA ALA A 60 5.44 9.99 -7.07
C ALA A 60 4.89 11.08 -8.02
N LYS A 61 4.65 12.28 -7.51
CA LYS A 61 4.20 13.44 -8.30
C LYS A 61 5.22 13.79 -9.40
N GLY A 62 4.73 14.16 -10.58
CA GLY A 62 5.55 14.71 -11.67
C GLY A 62 6.15 13.70 -12.64
N ARG A 63 6.00 12.39 -12.40
CA ARG A 63 6.36 11.34 -13.38
C ARG A 63 5.14 10.95 -14.22
N SER A 64 4.70 11.86 -15.10
CA SER A 64 3.62 11.60 -16.06
C SER A 64 4.13 10.80 -17.26
N SER A 65 4.40 9.52 -17.09
CA SER A 65 4.33 8.57 -18.20
C SER A 65 2.90 8.02 -18.20
N GLY A 66 2.11 8.48 -19.18
CA GLY A 66 0.68 8.21 -19.25
C GLY A 66 0.36 6.71 -19.27
N LEU A 67 -0.68 6.31 -18.53
CA LEU A 67 -1.77 5.45 -19.07
C LEU A 67 -2.88 5.11 -18.06
N ILE A 68 -2.80 5.44 -16.76
CA ILE A 68 -3.86 5.05 -15.81
C ILE A 68 -4.33 6.25 -14.99
N VAL A 69 -5.52 6.76 -15.33
CA VAL A 69 -6.22 7.92 -14.73
C VAL A 69 -6.50 7.77 -13.22
N GLY A 70 -6.20 6.61 -12.61
CA GLY A 70 -6.36 6.35 -11.17
C GLY A 70 -5.05 6.17 -10.37
N ALA A 71 -3.89 6.10 -11.02
CA ALA A 71 -2.64 5.71 -10.36
C ALA A 71 -1.86 6.88 -9.73
N ASP A 72 -2.30 8.13 -9.89
CA ASP A 72 -1.55 9.27 -9.32
C ASP A 72 -1.66 9.34 -7.80
N ASN A 73 -2.83 9.01 -7.26
CA ASN A 73 -3.10 9.04 -5.83
C ASN A 73 -3.29 7.64 -5.21
N GLY A 74 -3.32 6.59 -6.04
CA GLY A 74 -3.65 5.23 -5.62
C GLY A 74 -5.15 5.01 -5.42
N LEU A 75 -5.51 3.74 -5.16
CA LEU A 75 -6.91 3.31 -5.11
C LEU A 75 -7.64 3.78 -3.85
N LEU A 76 -6.94 3.86 -2.71
CA LEU A 76 -7.53 4.25 -1.42
C LEU A 76 -8.12 5.68 -1.45
N PRO A 77 -7.39 6.73 -1.91
CA PRO A 77 -7.97 8.06 -2.08
C PRO A 77 -9.02 8.13 -3.19
N LEU A 78 -8.82 7.40 -4.30
CA LEU A 78 -9.75 7.38 -5.42
C LEU A 78 -11.15 6.88 -5.01
N LEU A 79 -11.19 5.85 -4.16
CA LEU A 79 -12.43 5.32 -3.59
C LEU A 79 -12.94 6.13 -2.38
N ARG A 80 -12.30 7.26 -2.07
CA ARG A 80 -12.57 8.10 -0.89
C ARG A 80 -12.52 7.27 0.40
N LEU A 81 -11.63 6.31 0.50
CA LEU A 81 -11.45 5.51 1.72
C LEU A 81 -10.41 6.13 2.66
N LEU A 82 -9.53 6.98 2.11
CA LEU A 82 -8.63 7.87 2.84
C LEU A 82 -8.66 9.26 2.19
N ASP A 83 -8.39 10.29 2.97
CA ASP A 83 -8.28 11.67 2.46
C ASP A 83 -7.00 11.89 1.66
N SER A 84 -5.96 11.11 1.97
CA SER A 84 -4.66 11.11 1.28
C SER A 84 -4.14 9.68 1.11
N SER A 85 -3.12 9.50 0.27
CA SER A 85 -2.39 8.23 0.20
C SER A 85 -1.85 7.85 1.59
N PRO A 86 -1.86 6.56 1.98
CA PRO A 86 -1.25 6.11 3.23
C PRO A 86 0.29 6.21 3.21
N LEU A 87 0.89 6.58 2.09
CA LEU A 87 2.31 6.83 1.96
C LEU A 87 2.53 8.26 1.50
N ASP A 88 3.54 8.91 2.04
CA ASP A 88 3.91 10.25 1.59
C ASP A 88 4.54 10.19 0.17
N TYR A 89 4.51 11.31 -0.53
CA TYR A 89 5.06 11.39 -1.89
C TYR A 89 6.57 11.21 -1.92
N GLU A 90 7.26 11.52 -0.82
CA GLU A 90 8.71 11.42 -0.70
C GLU A 90 9.15 9.96 -0.68
N ASP A 91 8.50 9.12 0.13
CA ASP A 91 8.71 7.69 0.18
C ASP A 91 8.51 7.03 -1.18
N LEU A 92 7.39 7.37 -1.85
CA LEU A 92 7.09 6.84 -3.18
C LEU A 92 8.12 7.30 -4.20
N ALA A 93 8.60 8.55 -4.11
CA ALA A 93 9.64 9.07 -4.99
C ALA A 93 10.98 8.36 -4.78
N ILE A 94 11.38 8.16 -3.52
CA ILE A 94 12.61 7.44 -3.17
C ILE A 94 12.54 5.99 -3.66
N LEU A 95 11.41 5.31 -3.42
CA LEU A 95 11.21 3.94 -3.86
C LEU A 95 11.31 3.84 -5.39
N GLU A 96 10.57 4.68 -6.12
CA GLU A 96 10.61 4.68 -7.59
C GLU A 96 11.98 5.10 -8.17
N ALA A 97 12.72 5.96 -7.48
CA ALA A 97 14.09 6.31 -7.89
C ALA A 97 15.04 5.12 -7.74
N SER A 98 14.95 4.39 -6.61
CA SER A 98 15.75 3.19 -6.39
C SER A 98 15.40 2.05 -7.37
N GLU A 99 14.12 1.90 -7.72
CA GLU A 99 13.64 1.00 -8.78
C GLU A 99 14.28 1.33 -10.13
N GLU A 100 14.19 2.61 -10.53
CA GLU A 100 14.73 3.09 -11.79
C GLU A 100 16.25 2.90 -11.83
N GLN A 101 16.96 3.20 -10.75
CA GLN A 101 18.40 2.98 -10.65
C GLN A 101 18.77 1.50 -10.79
N ALA A 102 18.04 0.60 -10.12
CA ALA A 102 18.29 -0.84 -10.19
C ALA A 102 18.01 -1.44 -11.59
N LEU A 103 17.01 -0.92 -12.30
CA LEU A 103 16.53 -1.48 -13.57
C LEU A 103 17.12 -0.80 -14.82
N SER A 104 17.51 0.47 -14.75
CA SER A 104 18.04 1.24 -15.89
C SER A 104 19.55 1.07 -16.10
N ALA A 105 20.27 0.60 -15.08
CA ALA A 105 21.72 0.44 -15.16
C ALA A 105 22.11 -0.59 -16.22
N ARG A 106 23.13 -0.25 -17.03
CA ARG A 106 23.70 -1.18 -18.03
C ARG A 106 24.17 -2.50 -17.42
N LYS A 107 24.58 -2.43 -16.15
CA LYS A 107 24.91 -3.56 -15.28
C LYS A 107 24.10 -3.41 -14.00
N ILE A 108 23.35 -4.44 -13.62
CA ILE A 108 22.65 -4.45 -12.34
C ILE A 108 23.68 -4.68 -11.24
N GLU A 109 23.72 -3.77 -10.27
CA GLU A 109 24.67 -3.81 -9.16
C GLU A 109 23.94 -4.22 -7.87
N ALA A 110 24.60 -5.07 -7.07
CA ALA A 110 24.05 -5.53 -5.79
C ALA A 110 23.65 -4.37 -4.84
N PRO A 111 24.42 -3.27 -4.72
CA PRO A 111 24.04 -2.15 -3.85
C PRO A 111 22.71 -1.50 -4.26
N ALA A 112 22.46 -1.32 -5.56
CA ALA A 112 21.22 -0.71 -6.04
C ALA A 112 19.99 -1.58 -5.74
N VAL A 113 20.11 -2.90 -5.90
CA VAL A 113 19.01 -3.83 -5.57
C VAL A 113 18.78 -3.91 -4.05
N ALA A 114 19.85 -3.85 -3.25
CA ALA A 114 19.75 -3.80 -1.79
C ALA A 114 19.10 -2.51 -1.30
N GLU A 115 19.42 -1.38 -1.93
CA GLU A 115 18.81 -0.08 -1.66
C GLU A 115 17.30 -0.09 -1.97
N TRP A 116 16.91 -0.61 -3.13
CA TRP A 116 15.49 -0.81 -3.45
C TRP A 116 14.78 -1.70 -2.42
N TRP A 117 15.36 -2.85 -2.07
CA TRP A 117 14.79 -3.74 -1.06
C TRP A 117 14.64 -3.05 0.31
N TYR A 118 15.60 -2.21 0.69
CA TYR A 118 15.57 -1.45 1.93
C TYR A 118 14.46 -0.41 1.94
N HIS A 119 14.30 0.38 0.88
CA HIS A 119 13.23 1.36 0.78
C HIS A 119 11.85 0.71 0.77
N LEU A 120 11.72 -0.43 0.11
CA LEU A 120 10.48 -1.20 0.13
C LEU A 120 10.14 -1.68 1.54
N THR A 121 11.13 -2.12 2.32
CA THR A 121 10.93 -2.50 3.73
C THR A 121 10.43 -1.33 4.57
N LYS A 122 11.01 -0.13 4.41
CA LYS A 122 10.51 1.08 5.10
C LYS A 122 9.07 1.40 4.77
N VAL A 123 8.70 1.29 3.50
CA VAL A 123 7.34 1.55 3.02
C VAL A 123 6.34 0.53 3.58
N VAL A 124 6.73 -0.76 3.66
CA VAL A 124 5.95 -1.81 4.32
C VAL A 124 5.69 -1.45 5.80
N ASP A 125 6.73 -1.02 6.52
CA ASP A 125 6.60 -0.68 7.95
C ASP A 125 5.67 0.51 8.18
N LYS A 126 5.76 1.55 7.35
CA LYS A 126 4.84 2.70 7.38
C LYS A 126 3.40 2.27 7.11
N LEU A 127 3.16 1.42 6.09
CA LEU A 127 1.82 0.96 5.78
C LEU A 127 1.22 0.11 6.92
N HIS A 128 2.02 -0.71 7.59
CA HIS A 128 1.59 -1.46 8.77
C HIS A 128 1.12 -0.52 9.90
N GLN A 129 1.78 0.63 10.11
CA GLN A 129 1.32 1.62 11.09
C GLN A 129 -0.07 2.16 10.73
N HIS A 130 -0.33 2.45 9.46
CA HIS A 130 -1.66 2.89 8.98
C HIS A 130 -2.74 1.81 9.14
N ILE A 131 -2.41 0.53 8.94
CA ILE A 131 -3.33 -0.59 9.21
C ILE A 131 -3.72 -0.61 10.69
N MET A 132 -2.74 -0.51 11.59
CA MET A 132 -3.00 -0.54 13.04
C MET A 132 -3.90 0.60 13.49
N ILE A 133 -3.64 1.83 13.02
CA ILE A 133 -4.50 2.99 13.30
C ILE A 133 -5.92 2.74 12.78
N SER A 134 -6.05 2.27 11.53
CA SER A 134 -7.36 2.01 10.91
C SER A 134 -8.15 0.91 11.62
N MET A 135 -7.48 -0.11 12.18
CA MET A 135 -8.11 -1.16 12.98
C MET A 135 -8.62 -0.62 14.31
N VAL A 136 -7.83 0.19 15.02
CA VAL A 136 -8.25 0.83 16.28
C VAL A 136 -9.49 1.70 16.07
N GLU A 137 -9.51 2.50 15.00
CA GLU A 137 -10.69 3.30 14.63
C GLU A 137 -11.92 2.42 14.36
N ALA A 138 -11.74 1.26 13.70
CA ALA A 138 -12.82 0.31 13.45
C ALA A 138 -13.39 -0.28 14.74
N PHE A 139 -12.53 -0.62 15.70
CA PHE A 139 -12.95 -1.13 17.00
C PHE A 139 -13.69 -0.07 17.82
N ASN A 140 -13.24 1.18 17.81
CA ASN A 140 -13.91 2.26 18.52
C ASN A 140 -15.31 2.56 17.94
N ALA A 141 -15.43 2.62 16.61
CA ALA A 141 -16.70 2.87 15.93
C ALA A 141 -17.74 1.75 16.20
N THR A 142 -17.29 0.50 16.33
CA THR A 142 -18.18 -0.63 16.67
C THR A 142 -18.56 -0.66 18.15
N GLY A 143 -17.71 -0.14 19.04
CA GLY A 143 -18.02 0.05 20.46
C GLY A 143 -19.06 1.14 20.72
N GLU A 144 -18.93 2.29 20.07
CA GLU A 144 -19.87 3.42 20.19
C GLU A 144 -21.25 3.09 19.61
N SER A 145 -21.31 2.37 18.48
CA SER A 145 -22.58 1.92 17.89
C SER A 145 -23.36 0.95 18.80
N ARG A 146 -22.66 0.18 19.66
CA ARG A 146 -23.29 -0.69 20.67
C ARG A 146 -23.73 0.06 21.92
N ALA A 147 -23.00 1.12 22.31
CA ALA A 147 -23.36 1.95 23.46
C ALA A 147 -24.56 2.88 23.17
N GLY A 148 -24.63 3.47 21.97
CA GLY A 148 -25.74 4.32 21.55
C GLY A 148 -27.09 3.59 21.51
N GLY A 149 -27.11 2.36 20.99
CA GLY A 149 -28.34 1.55 20.98
C GLY A 149 -28.80 1.08 22.37
N ALA A 150 -27.88 0.98 23.34
CA ALA A 150 -28.23 0.59 24.70
C ALA A 150 -28.90 1.75 25.47
N ILE A 151 -28.52 3.00 25.20
CA ILE A 151 -29.10 4.18 25.86
C ILE A 151 -30.51 4.46 25.34
N ASP A 152 -30.73 4.38 24.01
CA ASP A 152 -32.07 4.56 23.41
C ASP A 152 -33.06 3.46 23.85
N THR A 153 -32.58 2.25 24.15
CA THR A 153 -33.43 1.15 24.64
C THR A 153 -33.83 1.32 26.10
N ILE A 154 -33.04 2.05 26.90
CA ILE A 154 -33.35 2.34 28.30
C ILE A 154 -34.37 3.48 28.40
N GLU A 155 -34.28 4.52 27.58
CA GLU A 155 -35.27 5.61 27.57
C GLU A 155 -36.64 5.15 27.04
N ALA A 156 -36.68 4.24 26.07
CA ALA A 156 -37.94 3.68 25.56
C ALA A 156 -38.67 2.74 26.54
N ARG A 157 -38.00 2.29 27.61
CA ARG A 157 -38.58 1.39 28.64
C ARG A 157 -38.89 2.09 29.97
N GLY A 158 -38.66 3.40 30.07
CA GLY A 158 -38.85 4.20 31.28
C GLY A 158 -40.07 5.14 31.27
N LEU A 159 -40.93 5.08 30.25
CA LEU A 159 -42.15 5.90 30.15
C LEU A 159 -43.39 5.01 30.03
N THR A 160 -43.78 4.39 31.14
CA THR A 160 -45.17 4.00 31.45
C THR A 160 -45.38 4.05 32.94
#